data_AF-A0A9D7JC51-F1
#
_entry.id   AF-A0A9D7JC51-F1
#
_cell.length_a   1.000
_cell.length_b   1.000
_cell.length_c   1.000
_cell.angle_alpha   90.00
_cell.angle_beta   90.00
_cell.angle_gamma   90.00
#
_symmetry.space_group_name_H-M   'P 1'
#
loop_
_entity.id
_entity.type
_entity.pdbx_description
1 polymer ?
#
loop_
_entity_poly.entity_id
_entity_poly.type
_entity_poly.pdbx_seq_one_letter_code
_entity_poly.pdbx_strand_id
1 'polypeptide(L)' 'MTQSTRKLTGTVLILLSIVVWSIGASWIYMSFLGAAAWWLLIGFFAVAGISWFVPAAAIIRWMALPD' A
#
# COMPACT_ATOMS: atom_id res chain seq x y z
N MET A 1 20.23 6.05 -13.20
CA MET A 1 19.40 7.17 -12.72
C MET A 1 20.22 7.90 -11.67
N THR A 2 20.18 9.23 -11.63
CA THR A 2 20.78 9.95 -10.50
C THR A 2 19.95 9.72 -9.24
N GLN A 3 20.58 9.84 -8.06
CA GLN A 3 19.93 9.74 -6.76
C GLN A 3 18.66 10.60 -6.66
N SER A 4 18.70 11.83 -7.17
CA SER A 4 17.57 12.76 -7.16
C SER A 4 16.38 12.27 -8.00
N THR A 5 16.64 11.75 -9.20
CA THR A 5 15.59 11.13 -10.04
C THR A 5 15.02 9.89 -9.38
N ARG A 6 15.86 9.05 -8.74
CA ARG A 6 15.40 7.84 -8.03
C ARG A 6 14.44 8.18 -6.90
N LYS A 7 14.72 9.22 -6.11
CA LYS A 7 13.82 9.71 -5.07
C LYS A 7 12.50 10.26 -5.63
N LEU A 8 12.54 11.07 -6.69
CA LEU A 8 11.32 11.61 -7.30
C LEU A 8 10.42 10.48 -7.82
N THR A 9 11.00 9.54 -8.57
CA THR A 9 10.26 8.37 -9.07
C THR A 9 9.70 7.53 -7.93
N GLY A 10 10.49 7.29 -6.89
CA GLY A 10 10.04 6.50 -5.74
C GLY A 10 8.89 7.16 -4.97
N THR A 11 8.88 8.49 -4.81
CA THR A 11 7.73 9.21 -4.23
C THR A 11 6.46 8.99 -5.03
N VAL A 12 6.53 9.10 -6.37
CA VAL A 12 5.38 8.85 -7.25
C VAL A 12 4.92 7.40 -7.14
N LEU A 13 5.84 6.44 -7.11
CA LEU A 13 5.53 5.02 -6.94
C LEU A 13 4.86 4.73 -5.59
N ILE A 14 5.28 5.38 -4.50
CA ILE A 14 4.63 5.23 -3.19
C ILE A 14 3.17 5.72 -3.27
N LEU A 15 2.94 6.89 -3.86
CA LEU A 15 1.59 7.45 -4.03
C LEU A 15 0.70 6.55 -4.91
N LEU A 16 1.23 6.04 -6.02
CA LEU A 16 0.50 5.08 -6.85
C LEU A 16 0.21 3.78 -6.09
N SER A 17 1.15 3.30 -5.29
CA SER A 17 0.98 2.08 -4.51
C SER A 17 -0.18 2.19 -3.51
N ILE A 18 -0.31 3.32 -2.80
CA ILE A 18 -1.40 3.50 -1.83
C ILE A 18 -2.76 3.61 -2.52
N VAL A 19 -2.81 4.24 -3.70
CA VAL A 19 -4.05 4.33 -4.49
C VAL A 19 -4.50 2.94 -4.93
N VAL A 20 -3.61 2.17 -5.56
CA VAL A 20 -3.91 0.80 -6.00
C VAL A 20 -4.32 -0.07 -4.82
N TRP A 21 -3.60 0.05 -3.69
CA TRP A 21 -3.89 -0.73 -2.49
C TRP A 21 -5.25 -0.39 -1.89
N SER A 22 -5.55 0.91 -1.76
CA SER A 22 -6.82 1.38 -1.18
C SER A 22 -8.01 0.98 -2.05
N ILE A 23 -7.87 1.06 -3.38
CA ILE A 23 -8.89 0.59 -4.32
C ILE A 23 -9.09 -0.93 -4.17
N GLY A 24 -8.01 -1.71 -4.15
CA GLY A 24 -8.09 -3.17 -3.99
C GLY A 24 -8.74 -3.59 -2.68
N ALA A 25 -8.32 -3.02 -1.55
CA ALA A 25 -8.92 -3.28 -0.25
C ALA A 25 -10.41 -2.90 -0.19
N SER A 26 -10.75 -1.73 -0.75
CA SER A 26 -12.15 -1.28 -0.83
C SER A 26 -12.99 -2.21 -1.70
N TRP A 27 -12.45 -2.65 -2.85
CA TRP A 27 -13.13 -3.59 -3.74
C TRP A 27 -13.39 -4.93 -3.07
N ILE A 28 -12.42 -5.48 -2.33
CA ILE A 28 -12.59 -6.71 -1.53
C ILE A 28 -13.68 -6.52 -0.47
N TYR A 29 -13.64 -5.41 0.27
CA TYR A 29 -14.65 -5.12 1.28
C TYR A 29 -16.06 -5.07 0.69
N MET A 30 -16.26 -4.29 -0.37
CA MET A 30 -17.56 -4.12 -1.01
C MET A 30 -18.09 -5.43 -1.63
N SER A 31 -17.20 -6.27 -2.15
CA SER A 31 -17.57 -7.49 -2.86
C SER A 31 -17.87 -8.67 -1.93
N PHE A 32 -17.19 -8.76 -0.77
CA PHE A 32 -17.21 -9.97 0.05
C PHE A 32 -17.56 -9.74 1.53
N LEU A 33 -17.34 -8.54 2.07
CA LEU A 33 -17.38 -8.29 3.51
C LEU A 33 -18.44 -7.27 3.95
N GLY A 34 -19.22 -6.70 3.03
CA GLY A 34 -20.20 -5.66 3.35
C GLY A 34 -21.25 -6.04 4.42
N ALA A 35 -21.58 -7.33 4.55
CA ALA A 35 -22.50 -7.86 5.57
C ALA A 35 -21.79 -8.71 6.64
N ALA A 36 -20.46 -8.68 6.71
CA ALA A 36 -19.70 -9.44 7.69
C ALA A 36 -19.87 -8.90 9.11
N ALA A 37 -19.65 -9.75 10.11
CA ALA A 37 -19.69 -9.34 11.51
C ALA A 37 -18.61 -8.28 11.80
N TRP A 38 -18.91 -7.33 12.69
CA TRP A 38 -18.05 -6.17 12.98
C TRP A 38 -16.61 -6.55 13.39
N TRP A 39 -16.42 -7.65 14.12
CA TRP A 39 -15.08 -8.10 14.55
C TRP A 39 -14.24 -8.63 13.39
N LEU A 40 -14.86 -9.22 12.36
CA LEU A 40 -14.18 -9.60 11.12
C LEU A 40 -13.72 -8.35 10.36
N LEU A 41 -14.54 -7.31 10.34
CA LEU A 41 -14.20 -6.04 9.69
C LEU A 41 -12.99 -5.39 10.38
N ILE A 42 -12.92 -5.42 11.71
CA ILE A 42 -11.73 -4.93 12.45
C ILE A 42 -10.48 -5.69 12.00
N GLY A 43 -10.53 -7.02 11.99
CA GLY A 43 -9.41 -7.84 11.55
C GLY A 43 -9.00 -7.55 10.10
N PHE A 44 -9.98 -7.46 9.20
CA PHE A 44 -9.75 -7.13 7.80
C PHE A 44 -9.09 -5.76 7.63
N PHE A 45 -9.63 -4.70 8.21
CA PHE A 45 -9.09 -3.35 8.05
C PHE A 45 -7.72 -3.18 8.74
N ALA A 46 -7.49 -3.83 9.88
CA ALA A 46 -6.18 -3.84 10.52
C ALA A 46 -5.12 -4.50 9.63
N VAL A 47 -5.42 -5.68 9.10
CA VAL A 47 -4.50 -6.39 8.19
C VAL A 47 -4.32 -5.63 6.89
N ALA A 48 -5.40 -5.15 6.26
CA ALA A 48 -5.35 -4.41 5.01
C ALA A 48 -4.55 -3.09 5.14
N GLY A 49 -4.69 -2.39 6.26
CA GLY A 49 -3.91 -1.17 6.55
C GLY A 49 -2.42 -1.48 6.75
N ILE A 50 -2.10 -2.50 7.55
CA ILE A 50 -0.70 -2.87 7.84
C ILE A 50 0.00 -3.44 6.61
N SER A 51 -0.68 -4.26 5.81
CA SER A 51 -0.08 -4.95 4.66
C SER A 51 0.38 -3.99 3.56
N TRP A 52 -0.18 -2.78 3.46
CA TRP A 52 0.34 -1.74 2.56
C TRP A 52 1.78 -1.31 2.90
N PHE A 53 2.22 -1.51 4.14
CA PHE A 53 3.61 -1.25 4.52
C PHE A 53 4.61 -2.02 3.64
N VAL A 54 4.27 -3.23 3.19
CA VAL A 54 5.17 -4.09 2.41
C VAL A 54 5.61 -3.44 1.10
N PRO A 55 4.69 -3.03 0.19
CA PRO A 55 5.10 -2.35 -1.04
C PRO A 55 5.77 -1.00 -0.76
N ALA A 56 5.30 -0.24 0.22
CA ALA A 56 5.93 1.04 0.58
C ALA A 56 7.39 0.85 1.03
N ALA A 57 7.65 -0.11 1.92
CA ALA A 57 8.98 -0.44 2.41
C ALA A 57 9.92 -0.91 1.29
N ALA A 58 9.41 -1.71 0.34
CA ALA A 58 10.19 -2.15 -0.83
C ALA A 58 10.63 -0.96 -1.69
N ILE A 59 9.74 0.00 -1.95
CA ILE A 59 10.05 1.22 -2.73
C ILE A 59 11.03 2.11 -1.96
N ILE A 60 10.82 2.31 -0.66
CA ILE A 60 11.72 3.10 0.20
C ILE A 60 13.11 2.50 0.24
N ARG A 61 13.20 1.17 0.42
CA ARG A 61 14.48 0.47 0.40
C ARG A 61 15.20 0.70 -0.91
N TRP A 62 14.51 0.56 -2.05
CA TRP A 62 15.07 0.83 -3.38
C TRP A 62 15.58 2.28 -3.53
N MET A 63 14.84 3.27 -3.03
CA MET A 63 15.28 4.67 -3.04
C MET A 63 16.56 4.91 -2.23
N ALA A 64 16.75 4.14 -1.16
CA ALA A 64 17.86 4.28 -0.23
C ALA A 64 19.15 3.57 -0.65
N LEU A 65 19.13 2.69 -1.67
CA LEU A 65 20.37 2.10 -2.17
C LEU A 65 21.33 3.21 -2.62
N PRO A 66 22.65 3.10 -2.40
CA PRO A 66 23.62 3.99 -3.02
C PRO A 66 23.56 3.87 -4.55
N ASP A 67 24.05 4.91 -5.24
CA ASP A 67 24.27 4.87 -6.69
C ASP A 67 25.58 4.14 -7.02
#